data_AF-A0A3P8IQ79-F1
#
_entry.id   AF-A0A3P8IQ79-F1
#
_cell.length_a   1.000
_cell.length_b   1.000
_cell.length_c   1.000
_cell.angle_alpha   90.00
_cell.angle_beta   90.00
_cell.angle_gamma   90.00
#
_symmetry.space_group_name_H-M   'P 1'
#
loop_
_entity.id
_entity.type
_entity.pdbx_description
1 polymer ?
#
loop_
_entity_poly.entity_id
_entity_poly.type
_entity_poly.pdbx_seq_one_letter_code
_entity_poly.pdbx_strand_id
1 'polypeptide(L)'
;MNVEVTLDKSTSSSASAELIIPALQGASLSDGQMKDGTKGVVVDSVDKASPAAQVGLHKDDIIIGLNRERISTIAELRKVLESKPAVIALNVMRGNESIYLLLR
;
A
#
# COMPACT_ATOMS: atom_id res chain seq x y z
N MET A 1 -28.44 -1.84 2.51
CA MET A 1 -27.17 -1.70 3.27
C MET A 1 -26.23 -0.91 2.39
N ASN A 2 -26.05 0.35 2.73
CA ASN A 2 -25.40 1.36 1.94
C ASN A 2 -23.91 1.29 2.24
N VAL A 3 -23.07 1.07 1.22
CA VAL A 3 -21.63 1.31 1.35
C VAL A 3 -21.37 2.67 0.74
N GLU A 4 -21.15 3.64 1.62
CA GLU A 4 -20.76 4.99 1.30
C GLU A 4 -19.27 4.96 0.93
N VAL A 5 -18.97 5.20 -0.34
CA VAL A 5 -17.60 5.29 -0.84
C VAL A 5 -17.23 6.76 -0.83
N THR A 6 -16.67 7.24 0.27
CA THR A 6 -16.11 8.60 0.36
C THR A 6 -14.75 8.63 -0.33
N LEU A 7 -14.79 8.67 -1.66
CA LEU A 7 -13.66 9.05 -2.51
C LEU A 7 -13.48 10.56 -2.42
N ASP A 8 -12.97 11.06 -1.29
CA ASP A 8 -12.51 12.44 -1.18
C ASP A 8 -10.97 12.46 -1.16
N LYS A 9 -10.41 12.88 -2.31
CA LYS A 9 -9.19 13.69 -2.39
C LYS A 9 -7.83 12.96 -2.36
N SER A 10 -7.50 12.19 -3.41
CA SER A 10 -6.10 11.91 -3.83
C SER A 10 -6.00 11.47 -5.31
N THR A 11 -6.63 12.24 -6.21
CA THR A 11 -6.87 11.98 -7.64
C THR A 11 -5.64 11.80 -8.56
N SER A 12 -4.39 11.81 -8.08
CA SER A 12 -3.23 11.57 -8.98
C SER A 12 -2.29 10.44 -8.53
N SER A 13 -2.29 10.07 -7.25
CA SER A 13 -1.38 9.05 -6.69
C SER A 13 -2.08 7.71 -6.36
N SER A 14 -3.41 7.74 -6.21
CA SER A 14 -4.36 6.62 -6.16
C SER A 14 -4.41 5.71 -7.39
N ALA A 15 -4.93 6.29 -8.47
CA ALA A 15 -5.52 5.57 -9.60
C ALA A 15 -4.52 4.69 -10.39
N SER A 16 -3.24 5.05 -10.44
CA SER A 16 -2.26 4.25 -11.21
C SER A 16 -1.81 2.98 -10.46
N ALA A 17 -1.88 2.95 -9.13
CA ALA A 17 -1.56 1.73 -8.37
C ALA A 17 -2.68 0.68 -8.49
N GLU A 18 -3.95 1.13 -8.47
CA GLU A 18 -5.14 0.30 -8.74
C GLU A 18 -5.12 -0.37 -10.12
N LEU A 19 -4.51 0.28 -11.12
CA LEU A 19 -4.48 -0.24 -12.49
C LEU A 19 -3.41 -1.32 -12.72
N ILE A 20 -2.37 -1.35 -11.87
CA ILE A 20 -1.17 -2.16 -12.12
C ILE A 20 -1.21 -3.49 -11.34
N ILE A 21 -1.97 -3.56 -10.24
CA ILE A 21 -2.12 -4.78 -9.45
C ILE A 21 -3.51 -4.89 -8.81
N PRO A 22 -4.30 -5.93 -9.15
CA PRO A 22 -5.61 -6.12 -8.54
C PRO A 22 -5.51 -6.33 -7.02
N ALA A 23 -4.39 -6.87 -6.54
CA ALA A 23 -4.20 -7.23 -5.14
C ALA A 23 -4.05 -6.03 -4.17
N LEU A 24 -3.81 -4.81 -4.68
CA LEU A 24 -3.80 -3.58 -3.86
C LEU A 24 -4.98 -2.65 -4.14
N GLN A 25 -5.97 -3.11 -4.91
CA GLN A 25 -7.19 -2.34 -5.09
C GLN A 25 -7.89 -2.10 -3.75
N GLY A 26 -8.44 -0.90 -3.58
CA GLY A 26 -9.17 -0.48 -2.38
C GLY A 26 -8.30 -0.06 -1.19
N ALA A 27 -6.98 0.09 -1.35
CA ALA A 27 -6.13 0.74 -0.35
C ALA A 27 -5.80 2.18 -0.77
N SER A 28 -6.01 3.13 0.15
CA SER A 28 -5.52 4.49 0.03
C SER A 28 -4.12 4.60 0.63
N LEU A 29 -3.18 5.06 -0.18
CA LEU A 29 -1.78 5.17 0.14
C LEU A 29 -1.33 6.62 0.00
N SER A 30 -0.63 7.15 1.01
CA SER A 30 -0.01 8.48 1.00
C SER A 30 1.48 8.39 1.27
N ASP A 31 2.26 9.32 0.70
CA ASP A 31 3.67 9.44 1.06
C ASP A 31 3.78 9.98 2.49
N GLY A 32 4.69 9.39 3.27
CA GLY A 32 4.87 9.79 4.65
C GLY A 32 6.17 9.28 5.24
N GLN A 33 6.24 9.35 6.55
CA GLN A 33 7.40 8.91 7.30
C GLN A 33 6.96 8.32 8.63
N MET A 34 7.68 7.30 9.06
CA MET A 34 7.55 6.74 10.40
C MET A 34 8.01 7.76 11.44
N LYS A 35 7.59 7.53 12.69
CA LYS A 35 8.06 8.29 13.87
C LYS A 35 9.58 8.23 14.06
N ASP A 36 10.20 7.16 13.57
CA ASP A 36 11.66 6.95 13.60
C ASP A 36 12.42 7.75 12.52
N GLY A 37 11.71 8.45 11.63
CA GLY A 37 12.32 9.19 10.50
C GLY A 37 12.54 8.34 9.25
N THR A 38 12.23 7.04 9.31
CA THR A 38 12.20 6.17 8.12
C THR A 38 11.09 6.62 7.18
N LYS A 39 11.46 7.04 5.97
CA LYS A 39 10.49 7.38 4.92
C LYS A 39 9.77 6.13 4.44
N GLY A 40 8.49 6.27 4.10
CA GLY A 40 7.67 5.15 3.66
C GLY A 40 6.34 5.62 3.09
N VAL A 41 5.50 4.66 2.76
CA VAL A 41 4.15 4.91 2.26
C VAL A 41 3.16 4.52 3.34
N VAL A 42 2.40 5.49 3.84
CA VAL A 42 1.41 5.30 4.89
C VAL A 42 0.09 4.85 4.27
N VAL A 43 -0.57 3.89 4.91
CA VAL A 43 -1.89 3.42 4.52
C VAL A 43 -2.94 4.21 5.31
N ASP A 44 -3.61 5.15 4.63
CA ASP A 44 -4.65 5.97 5.27
C ASP A 44 -5.92 5.17 5.54
N SER A 45 -6.30 4.34 4.57
CA SER A 45 -7.52 3.53 4.63
C SER A 45 -7.41 2.28 3.75
N VAL A 46 -8.16 1.24 4.12
CA VAL A 46 -8.30 0.01 3.33
C VAL A 46 -9.75 -0.43 3.35
N ASP A 47 -10.31 -0.67 2.17
CA ASP A 47 -11.66 -1.20 2.01
C ASP A 47 -11.70 -2.67 2.43
N LYS A 48 -12.61 -3.02 3.34
CA LYS A 48 -12.73 -4.40 3.86
C LYS A 48 -13.14 -5.44 2.82
N ALA A 49 -13.83 -5.00 1.77
CA ALA A 49 -14.25 -5.84 0.65
C ALA A 49 -13.20 -5.89 -0.48
N SER A 50 -12.04 -5.27 -0.28
CA SER A 50 -11.02 -5.13 -1.31
C SER A 50 -9.92 -6.20 -1.21
N PRO A 51 -9.24 -6.51 -2.32
CA PRO A 51 -8.11 -7.43 -2.32
C PRO A 51 -6.97 -7.02 -1.37
N ALA A 52 -6.77 -5.71 -1.17
CA ALA A 52 -5.79 -5.20 -0.21
C ALA A 52 -6.12 -5.63 1.23
N ALA A 53 -7.40 -5.59 1.63
CA ALA A 53 -7.79 -6.11 2.93
C ALA A 53 -7.65 -7.64 2.98
N GLN A 54 -7.94 -8.35 1.88
CA GLN A 54 -7.78 -9.80 1.82
C GLN A 54 -6.33 -10.25 1.98
N VAL A 55 -5.37 -9.45 1.52
CA VAL A 55 -3.95 -9.74 1.71
C VAL A 55 -3.44 -9.40 3.11
N GLY A 56 -4.26 -8.75 3.94
CA GLY A 56 -3.92 -8.39 5.31
C GLY A 56 -3.35 -6.98 5.47
N LEU A 57 -3.50 -6.12 4.46
CA LEU A 57 -3.18 -4.69 4.57
C LEU A 57 -4.20 -4.02 5.49
N HIS A 58 -3.74 -3.16 6.41
CA HIS A 58 -4.59 -2.44 7.33
C HIS A 58 -4.30 -0.94 7.30
N LYS A 59 -5.30 -0.16 7.71
CA LYS A 59 -5.10 1.26 8.05
C LYS A 59 -4.00 1.40 9.10
N ASP A 60 -3.21 2.47 9.00
CA ASP A 60 -2.03 2.79 9.81
C ASP A 60 -0.80 1.89 9.55
N ASP A 61 -0.86 1.01 8.56
CA ASP A 61 0.35 0.33 8.07
C ASP A 61 1.27 1.32 7.37
N ILE A 62 2.57 1.14 7.55
CA ILE A 62 3.59 1.94 6.85
C ILE A 62 4.45 1.01 6.00
N ILE A 63 4.30 1.09 4.69
CA ILE A 63 5.12 0.34 3.74
C ILE A 63 6.52 0.98 3.71
N ILE A 64 7.52 0.20 4.09
CA ILE A 64 8.94 0.62 4.11
C ILE A 64 9.77 -0.08 3.04
N GLY A 65 9.18 -1.07 2.36
CA GLY A 65 9.86 -1.82 1.31
C GLY A 65 8.94 -2.72 0.50
N LEU A 66 9.40 -3.10 -0.69
CA LEU A 66 8.74 -4.03 -1.59
C LEU A 66 9.80 -4.94 -2.21
N ASN A 67 9.61 -6.26 -2.13
CA ASN A 67 10.45 -7.29 -2.75
C ASN A 67 11.97 -7.11 -2.46
N ARG A 68 12.30 -6.85 -1.19
CA ARG A 68 13.67 -6.53 -0.69
C ARG A 68 14.24 -5.19 -1.19
N GLU A 69 13.47 -4.40 -1.93
CA GLU A 69 13.79 -3.03 -2.27
C GLU A 69 13.23 -2.08 -1.22
N ARG A 70 14.01 -1.07 -0.83
CA ARG A 70 13.55 -0.05 0.12
C ARG A 70 12.68 0.95 -0.64
N ILE A 71 11.48 1.20 -0.12
CA ILE A 71 10.52 2.10 -0.74
C ILE A 71 10.30 3.27 0.20
N SER A 72 10.65 4.46 -0.27
CA SER A 72 10.49 5.70 0.50
C SER A 72 9.31 6.53 0.04
N THR A 73 8.80 6.27 -1.16
CA THR A 73 7.72 7.05 -1.80
C THR A 73 6.79 6.17 -2.62
N ILE A 74 5.56 6.65 -2.85
CA ILE A 74 4.60 5.98 -3.73
C ILE A 74 5.15 5.84 -5.16
N ALA A 75 5.95 6.80 -5.62
CA ALA A 75 6.56 6.74 -6.95
C ALA A 75 7.51 5.54 -7.10
N GLU A 76 8.33 5.26 -6.07
CA GLU A 76 9.18 4.06 -6.05
C GLU A 76 8.33 2.79 -5.99
N LEU A 77 7.31 2.74 -5.13
CA LEU A 77 6.39 1.62 -5.05
C LEU A 77 5.83 1.29 -6.44
N ARG A 78 5.30 2.30 -7.14
CA ARG A 78 4.76 2.19 -8.49
C ARG A 78 5.79 1.67 -9.49
N LYS A 79 7.01 2.19 -9.45
CA LYS A 79 8.08 1.79 -10.36
C LYS A 79 8.45 0.31 -10.23
N VAL A 80 8.51 -0.22 -9.00
CA VAL A 80 8.77 -1.66 -8.80
C VAL A 80 7.58 -2.50 -9.24
N LEU A 81 6.36 -2.01 -9.01
CA LEU A 81 5.14 -2.66 -9.45
C LEU A 81 4.97 -2.68 -10.97
N GLU A 82 5.46 -1.66 -11.69
CA GLU A 82 5.48 -1.63 -13.15
C GLU A 82 6.28 -2.78 -13.77
N SER A 83 7.27 -3.32 -13.05
CA SER A 83 8.02 -4.51 -13.49
C SER A 83 7.19 -5.80 -13.46
N LYS A 84 5.93 -5.76 -12.98
CA LYS A 84 5.01 -6.91 -12.86
C LYS A 84 5.69 -8.17 -12.33
N PRO A 85 6.34 -8.10 -11.15
CA PRO A 85 6.99 -9.27 -10.58
C PRO A 85 5.95 -10.36 -10.29
N ALA A 86 6.32 -11.61 -10.55
CA ALA A 86 5.45 -12.77 -10.31
C ALA A 86 5.11 -12.97 -8.81
N VAL A 87 5.92 -12.41 -7.91
CA VAL A 87 5.68 -12.41 -6.46
C VAL A 87 5.96 -11.01 -5.94
N ILE A 88 5.01 -10.46 -5.18
CA ILE A 88 5.16 -9.18 -4.51
C ILE A 88 5.26 -9.43 -3.02
N ALA A 89 6.34 -8.97 -2.39
CA ALA A 89 6.51 -9.05 -0.95
C ALA A 89 6.51 -7.63 -0.38
N LEU A 90 5.37 -7.17 0.14
CA LEU A 90 5.28 -5.88 0.82
C LEU A 90 5.83 -6.01 2.23
N ASN A 91 6.75 -5.12 2.59
CA ASN A 91 7.17 -4.97 3.97
C ASN A 91 6.43 -3.78 4.58
N VAL A 92 5.54 -4.07 5.53
CA VAL A 92 4.74 -3.08 6.24
C VAL A 92 5.13 -3.03 7.70
N MET A 93 5.12 -1.84 8.27
CA MET A 93 5.35 -1.57 9.68
C MET A 93 4.00 -1.26 10.31
N ARG A 94 3.55 -2.13 11.22
CA ARG A 94 2.31 -1.96 11.99
C ARG A 94 2.68 -1.68 13.43
N GLY A 95 2.61 -0.41 13.82
CA GLY A 95 3.10 0.05 15.13
C GLY A 95 4.62 -0.11 15.25
N ASN A 96 5.06 -1.18 15.93
CA ASN A 96 6.47 -1.51 16.12
C ASN A 96 6.85 -2.86 15.50
N GLU A 97 5.92 -3.53 14.82
CA GLU A 97 6.14 -4.83 14.20
C GLU A 97 6.28 -4.68 12.68
N SER A 98 7.30 -5.34 12.12
CA SER A 98 7.47 -5.45 10.66
C SER A 98 6.78 -6.72 10.19
N ILE A 99 5.77 -6.57 9.33
CA ILE A 99 4.98 -7.65 8.76
C ILE A 99 5.29 -7.72 7.26
N TYR A 100 5.53 -8.93 6.76
CA TYR A 100 5.67 -9.17 5.33
C TYR A 100 4.38 -9.75 4.76
N LEU A 101 3.79 -9.05 3.81
CA LEU A 101 2.60 -9.48 3.08
C LEU A 101 3.01 -9.95 1.69
N LEU A 102 2.71 -11.20 1.38
CA LEU A 102 3.03 -11.83 0.10
C LEU A 102 1.78 -11.84 -0.78
N LEU A 103 1.89 -11.24 -1.96
CA LEU A 103 0.87 -11.24 -3.00
C LEU A 103 1.36 -12.10 -4.16
N ARG A 104 0.46 -12.93 -4.68
CA ARG A 104 0.68 -13.88 -5.78
C ARG A 104 -0.45 -13.78 -6.80
#